data_AF-A0AAQ4PM94-F1
#
_entry.id   AF-A0AAQ4PM94-F1
#
_cell.length_a   1.000
_cell.length_b   1.000
_cell.length_c   1.000
_cell.angle_alpha   90.00
_cell.angle_beta   90.00
_cell.angle_gamma   90.00
#
_symmetry.space_group_name_H-M   'P 1'
#
loop_
_entity.id
_entity.type
_entity.pdbx_description
1 polymer ?
#
loop_
_entity_poly.entity_id
_entity_poly.type
_entity_poly.pdbx_seq_one_letter_code
_entity_poly.pdbx_strand_id
1 'polypeptide(L)'
;MLKQSLEALKQQSSRYQEERSVSEESHRLEVLCKEIEELNTSQKSPPLDEHTEDRPSEQPDMKTRGSVCGPATDRGANSQRSTGDKDQELESLRKEIAVLRGESAVAKTLQAAVEALEGDKARLRSRVHGLEQRLMGTRASEGGDREAPPSGEEARIDLFLSDASAGDAAMEQLREEKEFAEGQINFLNSVIVDLQRKNEELKVKLKKLALAEFNGTDGADGSHEGASKQAEKKATPRLFCDICDRFDLHDTEDCPTQAQSPDAVPHTAYHGKRADERPYCDICEAFGHATESCNDDQTF
;
A
#
# COMPACT_ATOMS: atom_id res chain seq x y z
N MET A 1 -26.39 -51.01 -18.56
CA MET A 1 -26.19 -50.72 -20.00
C MET A 1 -26.72 -49.34 -20.39
N LEU A 2 -28.02 -49.10 -20.58
CA LEU A 2 -28.54 -47.80 -21.07
C LEU A 2 -28.28 -46.60 -20.15
N LYS A 3 -28.39 -46.75 -18.82
CA LYS A 3 -28.11 -45.66 -17.85
C LYS A 3 -26.64 -45.22 -17.85
N GLN A 4 -25.70 -46.18 -17.89
CA GLN A 4 -24.27 -45.90 -17.98
C GLN A 4 -23.89 -45.23 -19.31
N SER A 5 -24.51 -45.65 -20.41
CA SER A 5 -24.33 -45.01 -21.72
C SER A 5 -24.79 -43.54 -21.73
N LEU A 6 -25.92 -43.24 -21.07
CA LEU A 6 -26.45 -41.88 -20.94
C LEU A 6 -25.60 -40.99 -20.03
N GLU A 7 -25.03 -41.55 -18.97
CA GLU A 7 -24.12 -40.84 -18.07
C GLU A 7 -22.77 -40.52 -18.74
N ALA A 8 -22.22 -41.46 -19.50
CA ALA A 8 -21.02 -41.25 -20.31
C ALA A 8 -21.24 -40.14 -21.36
N LEU A 9 -22.40 -40.11 -22.02
CA LEU A 9 -22.72 -39.07 -23.00
C LEU A 9 -22.86 -37.68 -22.37
N LYS A 10 -23.44 -37.60 -21.16
CA LYS A 10 -23.49 -36.34 -20.38
C LYS A 10 -22.10 -35.85 -20.00
N GLN A 11 -21.24 -36.74 -19.53
CA GLN A 11 -19.87 -36.39 -19.17
C GLN A 11 -19.08 -35.93 -20.39
N GLN A 12 -19.26 -36.59 -21.53
CA GLN A 12 -18.64 -36.17 -22.80
C GLN A 12 -19.17 -34.80 -23.26
N SER A 13 -20.47 -34.53 -23.14
CA SER A 13 -21.05 -33.22 -23.45
C SER A 13 -20.51 -32.11 -22.54
N SER A 14 -20.33 -32.38 -21.24
CA SER A 14 -19.73 -31.42 -20.28
C SER A 14 -18.30 -31.07 -20.68
N ARG A 15 -17.49 -32.08 -21.00
CA ARG A 15 -16.10 -31.88 -21.46
C ARG A 15 -16.02 -31.05 -22.72
N TYR A 16 -16.86 -31.33 -23.71
CA TYR A 16 -16.90 -30.51 -24.93
C TYR A 16 -17.30 -29.05 -24.66
N GLN A 17 -18.18 -28.83 -23.69
CA GLN A 17 -18.60 -27.47 -23.32
C GLN A 17 -17.47 -26.72 -22.60
N GLU A 18 -16.72 -27.40 -21.73
CA GLU A 18 -15.53 -26.87 -21.05
C GLU A 18 -14.39 -26.59 -22.04
N GLU A 19 -14.11 -27.50 -22.97
CA GLU A 19 -13.11 -27.30 -24.03
C GLU A 19 -13.46 -26.09 -24.91
N ARG A 20 -14.74 -25.92 -25.23
CA ARG A 20 -15.23 -24.78 -26.00
C ARG A 20 -15.07 -23.47 -25.23
N SER A 21 -15.39 -23.43 -23.92
CA SER A 21 -15.19 -22.22 -23.12
C SER A 21 -13.72 -21.85 -22.99
N VAL A 22 -12.83 -22.83 -22.79
CA VAL A 22 -11.39 -22.61 -22.73
C VAL A 22 -10.85 -22.08 -24.06
N SER A 23 -11.35 -22.60 -25.19
CA SER A 23 -10.98 -22.11 -26.52
C SER A 23 -11.44 -20.66 -26.75
N GLU A 24 -12.65 -20.30 -26.30
CA GLU A 24 -13.18 -18.93 -26.41
C GLU A 24 -12.38 -17.95 -25.54
N GLU A 25 -11.99 -18.34 -24.31
CA GLU A 25 -11.13 -17.52 -23.44
C GLU A 25 -9.70 -17.39 -23.97
N SER A 26 -9.13 -18.48 -24.51
CA SER A 26 -7.80 -18.46 -25.12
C SER A 26 -7.74 -17.48 -26.31
N HIS A 27 -8.80 -17.45 -27.12
CA HIS A 27 -8.88 -16.50 -28.23
C HIS A 27 -8.99 -15.04 -27.74
N ARG A 28 -9.75 -14.79 -26.66
CA ARG A 28 -9.82 -13.45 -26.04
C ARG A 28 -8.47 -12.98 -25.50
N LEU A 29 -7.73 -13.87 -24.84
CA LEU A 29 -6.39 -13.57 -24.35
C LEU A 29 -5.44 -13.24 -25.51
N GLU A 30 -5.51 -13.99 -26.62
CA GLU A 30 -4.68 -13.72 -27.80
C GLU A 30 -4.94 -12.33 -28.40
N VAL A 31 -6.21 -11.90 -28.46
CA VAL A 31 -6.57 -10.56 -28.94
C VAL A 31 -6.01 -9.47 -28.02
N LEU A 32 -6.15 -9.62 -26.71
CA LEU A 32 -5.61 -8.66 -25.74
C LEU A 32 -4.08 -8.58 -25.79
N CYS A 33 -3.39 -9.70 -25.98
CA CYS A 33 -1.94 -9.70 -26.15
C CYS A 33 -1.50 -8.89 -27.39
N LYS A 34 -2.22 -9.02 -28.51
CA LYS A 34 -1.94 -8.23 -29.73
C LYS A 34 -2.18 -6.74 -29.50
N GLU A 35 -3.25 -6.38 -28.81
CA GLU A 35 -3.55 -4.98 -28.46
C GLU A 35 -2.47 -4.36 -27.56
N ILE A 36 -1.95 -5.13 -26.60
CA ILE A 36 -0.83 -4.69 -25.74
C ILE A 36 0.45 -4.47 -26.56
N GLU A 37 0.75 -5.35 -27.51
CA GLU A 37 1.92 -5.20 -28.40
C GLU A 37 1.80 -3.95 -29.31
N GLU A 38 0.61 -3.66 -29.82
CA GLU A 38 0.33 -2.44 -30.61
C GLU A 38 0.49 -1.16 -29.77
N LEU A 39 0.06 -1.16 -28.51
CA LEU A 39 0.24 -0.02 -27.61
C LEU A 39 1.71 0.17 -27.22
N ASN A 40 2.45 -0.92 -27.01
CA ASN A 40 3.87 -0.89 -26.64
C ASN A 40 4.76 -0.42 -27.81
N THR A 41 4.44 -0.80 -29.04
CA THR A 41 5.12 -0.29 -30.24
C THR A 41 4.82 1.19 -30.50
N SER A 42 3.61 1.65 -30.17
CA SER A 42 3.21 3.06 -30.27
C SER A 42 3.88 3.97 -29.24
N GLN A 43 4.30 3.45 -28.08
CA GLN A 43 5.01 4.21 -27.03
C GLN A 43 6.53 4.28 -27.23
N LYS A 44 7.11 3.58 -28.21
CA LYS A 44 8.57 3.54 -28.39
C LYS A 44 9.07 4.77 -29.15
N SER A 45 9.60 5.76 -28.41
CA SER A 45 10.36 6.88 -28.96
C SER A 45 11.73 6.42 -29.53
N PRO A 46 12.32 7.15 -30.49
CA PRO A 46 13.54 6.71 -31.19
C PRO A 46 14.78 6.78 -30.28
N PRO A 47 15.81 5.96 -30.53
CA PRO A 47 16.94 5.80 -29.61
C PRO A 47 17.89 7.01 -29.68
N LEU A 48 18.26 7.55 -28.52
CA LEU A 48 19.36 8.50 -28.39
C LEU A 48 20.69 7.73 -28.42
N ASP A 49 21.51 8.06 -29.41
CA ASP A 49 22.86 7.58 -29.58
C ASP A 49 23.77 7.99 -28.41
N GLU A 50 24.58 7.03 -27.99
CA GLU A 50 25.64 7.16 -27.01
C GLU A 50 26.86 7.78 -27.71
N HIS A 51 27.15 9.06 -27.46
CA HIS A 51 28.41 9.68 -27.88
C HIS A 51 29.18 10.22 -26.67
N THR A 52 30.14 9.40 -26.26
CA THR A 52 31.38 9.72 -25.55
C THR A 52 32.27 10.67 -26.39
N GLU A 53 33.25 11.29 -25.72
CA GLU A 53 34.41 12.07 -26.23
C GLU A 53 34.35 13.61 -26.09
N ASP A 54 34.92 14.05 -24.96
CA ASP A 54 36.04 15.00 -24.79
C ASP A 54 36.15 16.37 -25.50
N ARG A 55 36.57 17.34 -24.64
CA ARG A 55 37.51 18.48 -24.83
C ARG A 55 36.98 19.93 -25.03
N PRO A 56 37.76 20.98 -24.67
CA PRO A 56 37.45 21.82 -23.50
C PRO A 56 37.47 23.35 -23.74
N SER A 57 36.95 24.09 -22.75
CA SER A 57 37.31 25.45 -22.27
C SER A 57 38.00 26.43 -23.23
N GLU A 58 37.34 27.54 -23.59
CA GLU A 58 37.93 28.89 -23.65
C GLU A 58 36.83 29.96 -23.45
N GLN A 59 37.01 30.84 -22.45
CA GLN A 59 36.36 32.16 -22.38
C GLN A 59 37.01 33.09 -23.42
N PRO A 60 36.32 34.17 -23.86
CA PRO A 60 36.72 35.46 -23.31
C PRO A 60 35.59 36.49 -23.07
N ASP A 61 36.04 37.51 -22.38
CA ASP A 61 35.43 38.67 -21.73
C ASP A 61 34.69 39.74 -22.57
N MET A 62 33.88 40.53 -21.85
CA MET A 62 33.51 41.96 -22.04
C MET A 62 32.52 42.36 -23.16
N LYS A 63 31.37 42.95 -22.81
CA LYS A 63 31.24 44.39 -22.47
C LYS A 63 29.78 44.83 -22.28
N THR A 64 29.60 45.67 -21.27
CA THR A 64 28.41 46.43 -20.89
C THR A 64 27.86 47.30 -22.01
N ARG A 65 26.54 47.27 -22.25
CA ARG A 65 25.78 48.42 -22.75
C ARG A 65 24.32 48.31 -22.32
N GLY A 66 23.91 49.22 -21.43
CA GLY A 66 22.56 49.26 -20.88
C GLY A 66 21.50 49.75 -21.87
N SER A 67 20.26 49.37 -21.60
CA SER A 67 19.06 50.13 -21.98
C SER A 67 17.86 49.68 -21.13
N VAL A 68 17.57 50.52 -20.13
CA VAL A 68 16.28 50.95 -19.55
C VAL A 68 15.03 50.05 -19.68
N CYS A 69 14.35 49.96 -18.54
CA CYS A 69 13.11 49.29 -18.16
C CYS A 69 11.89 49.38 -19.09
N GLY A 70 11.05 48.34 -19.01
CA GLY A 70 9.60 48.42 -19.12
C GLY A 70 8.95 47.37 -18.19
N PRO A 71 7.89 47.70 -17.42
CA PRO A 71 7.27 46.76 -16.50
C PRO A 71 6.30 45.85 -17.27
N ALA A 72 6.51 44.53 -17.17
CA ALA A 72 5.55 43.53 -17.64
C ALA A 72 5.13 42.64 -16.47
N THR A 73 4.52 43.25 -15.46
CA THR A 73 3.74 42.54 -14.45
C THR A 73 2.43 42.07 -15.09
N ASP A 74 2.46 40.87 -15.67
CA ASP A 74 1.30 39.96 -15.76
C ASP A 74 1.69 38.52 -16.21
N ARG A 75 2.93 38.30 -16.63
CA ARG A 75 3.37 36.99 -17.18
C ARG A 75 4.04 36.04 -16.17
N GLY A 76 3.95 36.35 -14.87
CA GLY A 76 4.54 35.56 -13.78
C GLY A 76 3.62 34.45 -13.26
N ALA A 77 2.33 34.75 -13.07
CA ALA A 77 1.39 33.83 -12.43
C ALA A 77 1.06 32.59 -13.29
N ASN A 78 1.01 32.74 -14.62
CA ASN A 78 0.69 31.64 -15.52
C ASN A 78 1.90 30.71 -15.79
N SER A 79 3.12 31.26 -15.84
CA SER A 79 4.35 30.45 -15.93
C SER A 79 4.53 29.60 -14.68
N GLN A 80 4.30 30.17 -13.49
CA GLN A 80 4.53 29.49 -12.22
C GLN A 80 3.50 28.38 -11.91
N ARG A 81 2.26 28.49 -12.42
CA ARG A 81 1.29 27.38 -12.44
C ARG A 81 1.70 26.29 -13.44
N SER A 82 2.10 26.67 -14.66
CA SER A 82 2.50 25.71 -15.70
C SER A 82 3.77 24.92 -15.35
N THR A 83 4.67 25.49 -14.54
CA THR A 83 5.86 24.78 -14.03
C THR A 83 5.48 23.80 -12.92
N GLY A 84 4.57 24.18 -12.01
CA GLY A 84 4.09 23.30 -10.94
C GLY A 84 3.33 22.08 -11.48
N ASP A 85 2.51 22.26 -12.52
CA ASP A 85 1.80 21.15 -13.17
C ASP A 85 2.78 20.18 -13.85
N LYS A 86 3.81 20.70 -14.52
CA LYS A 86 4.89 19.90 -15.11
C LYS A 86 5.71 19.16 -14.06
N ASP A 87 5.98 19.80 -12.92
CA ASP A 87 6.70 19.17 -11.81
C ASP A 87 5.88 18.02 -11.18
N GLN A 88 4.57 18.17 -11.07
CA GLN A 88 3.66 17.09 -10.64
C GLN A 88 3.62 15.94 -11.64
N GLU A 89 3.57 16.24 -12.93
CA GLU A 89 3.59 15.23 -14.00
C GLU A 89 4.92 14.46 -14.00
N LEU A 90 6.05 15.15 -13.85
CA LEU A 90 7.36 14.52 -13.71
C LEU A 90 7.44 13.61 -12.47
N GLU A 91 6.87 14.06 -11.35
CA GLU A 91 6.84 13.26 -10.13
C GLU A 91 5.92 12.04 -10.27
N SER A 92 4.82 12.15 -11.00
CA SER A 92 3.94 11.03 -11.35
C SER A 92 4.67 10.01 -12.23
N LEU A 93 5.33 10.47 -13.30
CA LEU A 93 6.11 9.60 -14.20
C LEU A 93 7.27 8.91 -13.47
N ARG A 94 7.92 9.59 -12.52
CA ARG A 94 8.96 8.98 -11.66
C ARG A 94 8.41 7.84 -10.81
N LYS A 95 7.22 8.02 -10.22
CA LYS A 95 6.55 6.97 -9.44
C LYS A 95 6.17 5.79 -10.33
N GLU A 96 5.63 6.04 -11.52
CA GLU A 96 5.28 5.01 -12.48
C GLU A 96 6.53 4.21 -12.94
N ILE A 97 7.64 4.89 -13.23
CA ILE A 97 8.92 4.23 -13.54
C ILE A 97 9.40 3.37 -12.37
N ALA A 98 9.22 3.81 -11.12
CA ALA A 98 9.59 3.03 -9.95
C ALA A 98 8.74 1.75 -9.83
N VAL A 99 7.42 1.85 -10.08
CA VAL A 99 6.51 0.70 -10.12
C VAL A 99 6.88 -0.27 -11.23
N LEU A 100 7.06 0.22 -12.46
CA LEU A 100 7.44 -0.60 -13.62
C LEU A 100 8.78 -1.34 -13.41
N ARG A 101 9.74 -0.71 -12.74
CA ARG A 101 11.00 -1.37 -12.36
C ARG A 101 10.78 -2.49 -11.34
N GLY A 102 9.89 -2.28 -10.36
CA GLY A 102 9.47 -3.30 -9.41
C GLY A 102 8.80 -4.49 -10.10
N GLU A 103 7.84 -4.22 -10.99
CA GLU A 103 7.14 -5.23 -11.78
C GLU A 103 8.10 -5.99 -12.69
N SER A 104 9.06 -5.30 -13.34
CA SER A 104 10.10 -5.94 -14.15
C SER A 104 10.99 -6.89 -13.33
N ALA A 105 11.32 -6.54 -12.08
CA ALA A 105 12.08 -7.41 -11.19
C ALA A 105 11.28 -8.67 -10.80
N VAL A 106 9.97 -8.52 -10.54
CA VAL A 106 9.07 -9.64 -10.26
C VAL A 106 8.95 -10.54 -11.49
N ALA A 107 8.77 -9.96 -12.68
CA ALA A 107 8.68 -10.72 -13.93
C ALA A 107 9.94 -11.55 -14.20
N LYS A 108 11.14 -10.99 -13.96
CA LYS A 108 12.41 -11.74 -14.07
C LYS A 108 12.49 -12.90 -13.07
N THR A 109 12.01 -12.69 -11.85
CA THR A 109 11.98 -13.74 -10.82
C THR A 109 11.04 -14.87 -11.20
N LEU A 110 9.85 -14.53 -11.72
CA LEU A 110 8.89 -15.50 -12.23
C LEU A 110 9.44 -16.26 -13.44
N GLN A 111 10.12 -15.59 -14.37
CA GLN A 111 10.76 -16.22 -15.50
C GLN A 111 11.81 -17.25 -15.05
N ALA A 112 12.69 -16.90 -14.11
CA ALA A 112 13.67 -17.82 -13.56
C ALA A 112 13.01 -19.04 -12.86
N ALA A 113 11.89 -18.83 -12.17
CA ALA A 113 11.13 -19.91 -11.55
C ALA A 113 10.51 -20.85 -12.59
N VAL A 114 9.98 -20.32 -13.70
CA VAL A 114 9.46 -21.12 -14.82
C VAL A 114 10.56 -21.96 -15.44
N GLU A 115 11.72 -21.37 -15.74
CA GLU A 115 12.87 -22.10 -16.31
C GLU A 115 13.32 -23.25 -15.38
N ALA A 116 13.36 -23.02 -14.06
CA ALA A 116 13.67 -24.06 -13.09
C ALA A 116 12.63 -25.20 -13.09
N LEU A 117 11.34 -24.86 -13.10
CA LEU A 117 10.25 -25.85 -13.15
C LEU A 117 10.25 -26.65 -14.45
N GLU A 118 10.58 -26.03 -15.59
CA GLU A 118 10.73 -26.72 -16.86
C GLU A 118 11.89 -27.72 -16.84
N GLY A 119 13.02 -27.35 -16.22
CA GLY A 119 14.15 -28.25 -15.97
C GLY A 119 13.76 -29.45 -15.11
N ASP A 120 13.06 -29.21 -14.00
CA ASP A 120 12.57 -30.28 -13.12
C ASP A 120 11.58 -31.20 -13.82
N LYS A 121 10.66 -30.64 -14.62
CA LYS A 121 9.73 -31.41 -15.45
C LYS A 121 10.46 -32.31 -16.45
N ALA A 122 11.51 -31.82 -17.12
CA ALA A 122 12.32 -32.62 -18.03
C ALA A 122 13.07 -33.76 -17.30
N ARG A 123 13.62 -33.47 -16.11
CA ARG A 123 14.29 -34.46 -15.26
C ARG A 123 13.32 -35.56 -14.80
N LEU A 124 12.13 -35.18 -14.35
CA LEU A 124 11.08 -36.11 -13.94
C LEU A 124 10.61 -36.97 -15.12
N ARG A 125 10.36 -36.38 -16.28
CA ARG A 125 9.99 -37.11 -17.50
C ARG A 125 11.04 -38.16 -17.87
N SER A 126 12.32 -37.83 -17.83
CA SER A 126 13.41 -38.77 -18.10
C SER A 126 13.43 -39.93 -17.10
N ARG A 127 13.16 -39.63 -15.82
CA ARG A 127 13.13 -40.65 -14.76
C ARG A 127 11.92 -41.58 -14.88
N VAL A 128 10.75 -41.04 -15.22
CA VAL A 128 9.54 -41.83 -15.53
C VAL A 128 9.80 -42.72 -16.74
N HIS A 129 10.34 -42.17 -17.82
CA HIS A 129 10.67 -42.97 -19.01
C HIS A 129 11.66 -44.10 -18.70
N GLY A 130 12.69 -43.83 -17.88
CA GLY A 130 13.62 -44.87 -17.44
C GLY A 130 12.97 -45.94 -16.55
N LEU A 131 12.00 -45.57 -15.72
CA LEU A 131 11.22 -46.52 -14.92
C LEU A 131 10.29 -47.36 -15.81
N GLU A 132 9.61 -46.75 -16.77
CA GLU A 132 8.77 -47.44 -17.75
C GLU A 132 9.57 -48.45 -18.56
N GLN A 133 10.76 -48.09 -19.04
CA GLN A 133 11.66 -49.01 -19.74
C GLN A 133 12.07 -50.19 -18.86
N ARG A 134 12.38 -49.97 -17.57
CA ARG A 134 12.70 -51.05 -16.64
C ARG A 134 11.50 -51.97 -16.40
N LEU A 135 10.31 -51.42 -16.20
CA LEU A 135 9.08 -52.20 -16.03
C LEU A 135 8.73 -53.03 -17.27
N MET A 136 8.88 -52.46 -18.46
CA MET A 136 8.71 -53.20 -19.73
C MET A 136 9.79 -54.26 -19.93
N GLY A 137 11.04 -53.97 -19.58
CA GLY A 137 12.15 -54.92 -19.65
C GLY A 137 11.97 -56.12 -18.72
N THR A 138 11.45 -55.90 -17.51
CA THR A 138 11.10 -56.98 -16.57
C THR A 138 9.97 -57.86 -17.12
N ARG A 139 8.92 -57.26 -17.70
CA ARG A 139 7.82 -58.01 -18.33
C ARG A 139 8.23 -58.80 -19.57
N ALA A 140 9.17 -58.28 -20.36
CA ALA A 140 9.72 -59.00 -21.52
C ALA A 140 10.61 -60.19 -21.10
N SER A 141 11.26 -60.11 -19.94
CA SER A 141 12.07 -61.20 -19.37
C SER A 141 11.24 -62.32 -18.73
N GLU A 142 9.96 -62.09 -18.42
CA GLU A 142 9.05 -63.08 -17.82
C GLU A 142 8.22 -63.84 -18.88
N GLY A 143 8.39 -63.55 -20.17
CA GLY A 143 7.58 -64.10 -21.27
C GLY A 143 8.21 -65.22 -22.11
N GLY A 144 9.36 -65.78 -21.72
CA GLY A 144 10.08 -66.80 -22.51
C GLY A 144 10.47 -68.03 -21.68
N ASP A 145 9.72 -69.12 -21.88
CA ASP A 145 10.02 -70.53 -21.59
C ASP A 145 10.63 -70.90 -20.22
N ARG A 146 9.80 -71.54 -19.36
CA ARG A 146 10.20 -72.78 -18.64
C ARG A 146 9.01 -73.49 -18.00
N GLU A 147 8.73 -74.69 -18.52
CA GLU A 147 8.18 -75.80 -17.74
C GLU A 147 9.07 -76.06 -16.49
N ALA A 148 8.43 -76.43 -15.38
CA ALA A 148 8.94 -76.41 -14.00
C ALA A 148 10.22 -77.26 -13.73
N PRO A 149 10.94 -77.01 -12.60
CA PRO A 149 10.52 -77.58 -11.31
C PRO A 149 10.51 -76.56 -10.14
N PRO A 150 9.82 -76.88 -9.02
CA PRO A 150 9.57 -75.96 -7.90
C PRO A 150 10.71 -76.04 -6.87
N SER A 151 11.51 -75.00 -6.75
CA SER A 151 12.34 -74.70 -5.56
C SER A 151 13.15 -73.44 -5.83
N GLY A 152 12.64 -72.28 -5.41
CA GLY A 152 13.40 -71.02 -5.48
C GLY A 152 12.59 -69.75 -5.74
N GLU A 153 11.28 -69.85 -5.93
CA GLU A 153 10.42 -68.69 -6.23
C GLU A 153 9.94 -67.94 -4.97
N GLU A 154 9.86 -68.63 -3.83
CA GLU A 154 9.51 -68.04 -2.53
C GLU A 154 10.51 -66.96 -2.08
N ALA A 155 11.79 -67.04 -2.49
CA ALA A 155 12.81 -66.07 -2.08
C ALA A 155 12.77 -64.75 -2.88
N ARG A 156 12.15 -64.72 -4.07
CA ARG A 156 12.09 -63.49 -4.92
C ARG A 156 10.83 -62.68 -4.71
N ILE A 157 9.73 -63.30 -4.29
CA ILE A 157 8.48 -62.64 -3.92
C ILE A 157 8.64 -61.87 -2.59
N ASP A 158 9.45 -62.39 -1.65
CA ASP A 158 9.68 -61.77 -0.35
C ASP A 158 10.37 -60.40 -0.43
N LEU A 159 11.25 -60.18 -1.43
CA LEU A 159 11.98 -58.91 -1.59
C LEU A 159 11.11 -57.79 -2.20
N PHE A 160 10.07 -58.14 -2.97
CA PHE A 160 9.14 -57.17 -3.56
C PHE A 160 8.00 -56.82 -2.59
N LEU A 161 7.57 -57.75 -1.73
CA LEU A 161 6.60 -57.46 -0.66
C LEU A 161 7.21 -56.63 0.48
N SER A 162 8.51 -56.81 0.79
CA SER A 162 9.17 -56.02 1.84
C SER A 162 9.32 -54.53 1.48
N ASP A 163 9.54 -54.21 0.21
CA ASP A 163 9.69 -52.81 -0.27
C ASP A 163 8.32 -52.10 -0.34
N ALA A 164 7.27 -52.81 -0.74
CA ALA A 164 5.89 -52.30 -0.71
C ALA A 164 5.39 -52.07 0.73
N SER A 165 5.70 -52.96 1.67
CA SER A 165 5.33 -52.82 3.08
C SER A 165 6.08 -51.69 3.81
N ALA A 166 7.36 -51.46 3.47
CA ALA A 166 8.11 -50.32 4.00
C ALA A 166 7.61 -48.98 3.42
N GLY A 167 7.22 -48.96 2.15
CA GLY A 167 6.56 -47.81 1.53
C GLY A 167 5.19 -47.52 2.16
N ASP A 168 4.41 -48.55 2.49
CA ASP A 168 3.10 -48.42 3.14
C ASP A 168 3.21 -47.82 4.55
N ALA A 169 4.19 -48.29 5.34
CA ALA A 169 4.47 -47.71 6.67
C ALA A 169 4.93 -46.24 6.60
N ALA A 170 5.77 -45.89 5.62
CA ALA A 170 6.19 -44.51 5.40
C ALA A 170 5.03 -43.61 4.94
N MET A 171 4.11 -44.14 4.14
CA MET A 171 2.92 -43.42 3.69
C MET A 171 1.93 -43.21 4.84
N GLU A 172 1.74 -44.20 5.72
CA GLU A 172 0.89 -44.02 6.91
C GLU A 172 1.49 -43.02 7.88
N GLN A 173 2.81 -43.03 8.10
CA GLN A 173 3.47 -42.03 8.92
C GLN A 173 3.28 -40.61 8.38
N LEU A 174 3.44 -40.42 7.06
CA LEU A 174 3.17 -39.12 6.40
C LEU A 174 1.70 -38.72 6.50
N ARG A 175 0.78 -39.68 6.50
CA ARG A 175 -0.66 -39.47 6.66
C ARG A 175 -0.98 -39.00 8.08
N GLU A 176 -0.42 -39.63 9.11
CA GLU A 176 -0.57 -39.23 10.51
C GLU A 176 0.06 -37.85 10.78
N GLU A 177 1.26 -37.59 10.27
CA GLU A 177 1.92 -36.28 10.39
C GLU A 177 1.11 -35.18 9.71
N LYS A 178 0.51 -35.48 8.54
CA LYS A 178 -0.41 -34.57 7.86
C LYS A 178 -1.68 -34.31 8.68
N GLU A 179 -2.34 -35.34 9.19
CA GLU A 179 -3.55 -35.19 10.03
C GLU A 179 -3.24 -34.38 11.30
N PHE A 180 -2.08 -34.59 11.91
CA PHE A 180 -1.62 -33.83 13.06
C PHE A 180 -1.36 -32.34 12.71
N ALA A 181 -0.69 -32.07 11.59
CA ALA A 181 -0.45 -30.71 11.12
C ALA A 181 -1.76 -29.99 10.76
N GLU A 182 -2.70 -30.67 10.10
CA GLU A 182 -4.04 -30.16 9.81
C GLU A 182 -4.81 -29.85 11.11
N GLY A 183 -4.68 -30.70 12.14
CA GLY A 183 -5.21 -30.44 13.47
C GLY A 183 -4.65 -29.18 14.12
N GLN A 184 -3.33 -28.96 14.06
CA GLN A 184 -2.70 -27.74 14.56
C GLN A 184 -3.17 -26.50 13.80
N ILE A 185 -3.26 -26.59 12.47
CA ILE A 185 -3.76 -25.49 11.63
C ILE A 185 -5.20 -25.14 12.02
N ASN A 186 -6.06 -26.14 12.19
CA ASN A 186 -7.46 -25.92 12.60
C ASN A 186 -7.58 -25.28 13.98
N PHE A 187 -6.74 -25.70 14.94
CA PHE A 187 -6.68 -25.08 16.26
C PHE A 187 -6.18 -23.62 16.18
N LEU A 188 -5.13 -23.35 15.43
CA LEU A 188 -4.64 -21.99 15.26
C LEU A 188 -5.68 -21.11 14.58
N ASN A 189 -6.38 -21.62 13.56
CA ASN A 189 -7.45 -20.89 12.89
C ASN A 189 -8.59 -20.54 13.85
N SER A 190 -8.99 -21.45 14.76
CA SER A 190 -10.02 -21.13 15.75
C SER A 190 -9.55 -20.05 16.75
N VAL A 191 -8.30 -20.13 17.21
CA VAL A 191 -7.70 -19.11 18.08
C VAL A 191 -7.60 -17.75 17.37
N ILE A 192 -7.22 -17.73 16.09
CA ILE A 192 -7.13 -16.53 15.27
C ILE A 192 -8.50 -15.87 15.16
N VAL A 193 -9.54 -16.64 14.83
CA VAL A 193 -10.92 -16.12 14.73
C VAL A 193 -11.39 -15.55 16.06
N ASP A 194 -11.12 -16.23 17.18
CA ASP A 194 -11.49 -15.75 18.51
C ASP A 194 -10.75 -14.46 18.90
N LEU A 195 -9.45 -14.38 18.57
CA LEU A 195 -8.65 -13.18 18.82
C LEU A 195 -9.05 -12.01 17.93
N GLN A 196 -9.38 -12.26 16.66
CA GLN A 196 -9.89 -11.24 15.75
C GLN A 196 -11.22 -10.69 16.25
N ARG A 197 -12.17 -11.55 16.65
CA ARG A 197 -13.43 -11.15 17.26
C ARG A 197 -13.23 -10.29 18.50
N LYS A 198 -12.35 -10.72 19.43
CA LYS A 198 -12.03 -9.94 20.64
C LYS A 198 -11.40 -8.59 20.28
N ASN A 199 -10.52 -8.55 19.28
CA ASN A 199 -9.94 -7.29 18.80
C ASN A 199 -11.01 -6.35 18.22
N GLU A 200 -11.96 -6.87 17.45
CA GLU A 200 -13.08 -6.09 16.93
C GLU A 200 -13.99 -5.57 18.04
N GLU A 201 -14.33 -6.41 19.02
CA GLU A 201 -15.10 -6.00 20.20
C GLU A 201 -14.38 -4.89 20.99
N LEU A 202 -13.08 -5.00 21.18
CA LEU A 202 -12.28 -3.97 21.85
C LEU A 202 -12.21 -2.68 21.03
N LYS A 203 -12.05 -2.76 19.71
CA LYS A 203 -12.12 -1.60 18.80
C LYS A 203 -13.47 -0.90 18.88
N VAL A 204 -14.58 -1.64 18.93
CA VAL A 204 -15.93 -1.07 19.09
C VAL A 204 -16.07 -0.39 20.45
N LYS A 205 -15.59 -1.01 21.54
CA LYS A 205 -15.60 -0.39 22.87
C LYS A 205 -14.79 0.90 22.92
N LEU A 206 -13.61 0.92 22.31
CA LEU A 206 -12.78 2.13 22.20
C LEU A 206 -13.49 3.24 21.43
N LYS A 207 -14.09 2.92 20.28
CA LYS A 207 -14.89 3.90 19.51
C LYS A 207 -16.07 4.43 20.35
N LYS A 208 -16.76 3.55 21.09
CA LYS A 208 -17.87 3.96 21.95
C LYS A 208 -17.42 4.89 23.07
N LEU A 209 -16.26 4.62 23.70
CA LEU A 209 -15.69 5.49 24.73
C LEU A 209 -15.25 6.84 24.15
N ALA A 210 -14.56 6.85 23.02
CA ALA A 210 -14.16 8.08 22.33
C ALA A 210 -15.37 8.92 21.90
N LEU A 211 -16.43 8.28 21.40
CA LEU A 211 -17.68 8.96 21.10
C LEU A 211 -18.38 9.46 22.37
N ALA A 212 -18.37 8.71 23.48
CA ALA A 212 -18.94 9.19 24.75
C ALA A 212 -18.20 10.42 25.32
N GLU A 213 -16.90 10.54 25.04
CA GLU A 213 -16.07 11.67 25.46
C GLU A 213 -16.32 12.92 24.60
N PHE A 214 -16.66 12.75 23.32
CA PHE A 214 -16.94 13.85 22.38
C PHE A 214 -18.43 14.24 22.29
N ASN A 215 -19.36 13.29 22.49
CA ASN A 215 -20.81 13.54 22.48
C ASN A 215 -21.27 14.09 23.83
N GLY A 216 -20.76 15.28 24.15
CA GLY A 216 -21.36 16.12 25.16
C GLY A 216 -22.71 16.66 24.70
N THR A 217 -23.80 15.99 25.07
CA THR A 217 -25.22 16.44 25.08
C THR A 217 -25.83 16.89 23.73
N ASP A 218 -26.83 16.14 23.21
CA ASP A 218 -28.20 16.62 22.89
C ASP A 218 -28.95 15.73 21.88
N GLY A 219 -30.19 15.33 22.22
CA GLY A 219 -31.21 14.89 21.24
C GLY A 219 -31.92 13.54 21.46
N ALA A 220 -32.84 13.50 22.43
CA ALA A 220 -34.13 12.77 22.49
C ALA A 220 -34.35 11.45 21.70
N ASP A 221 -34.65 10.34 22.39
CA ASP A 221 -36.04 9.87 22.58
C ASP A 221 -36.15 8.55 23.39
N GLY A 222 -37.03 8.59 24.40
CA GLY A 222 -37.96 7.49 24.71
C GLY A 222 -37.50 6.27 25.51
N SER A 223 -37.82 6.30 26.82
CA SER A 223 -38.24 5.15 27.64
C SER A 223 -37.17 4.21 28.22
N HIS A 224 -36.91 4.34 29.52
CA HIS A 224 -37.35 3.35 30.52
C HIS A 224 -36.97 3.81 31.94
N GLU A 225 -37.90 3.60 32.88
CA GLU A 225 -37.81 3.91 34.30
C GLU A 225 -36.57 3.33 35.01
N GLY A 226 -36.10 4.06 36.02
CA GLY A 226 -35.52 3.48 37.23
C GLY A 226 -34.09 3.92 37.59
N ALA A 227 -34.00 4.58 38.75
CA ALA A 227 -32.81 4.74 39.60
C ALA A 227 -31.94 6.02 39.47
N SER A 228 -32.12 6.88 40.48
CA SER A 228 -31.23 7.92 41.01
C SER A 228 -29.78 7.90 40.55
N LYS A 229 -29.34 8.94 39.84
CA LYS A 229 -28.00 9.53 39.97
C LYS A 229 -28.07 11.05 39.81
N GLN A 230 -27.45 11.75 40.76
CA GLN A 230 -27.36 13.20 40.82
C GLN A 230 -26.85 13.77 39.50
N ALA A 231 -27.46 14.87 39.07
CA ALA A 231 -27.06 15.61 37.90
C ALA A 231 -25.62 16.13 38.03
N GLU A 232 -24.69 15.52 37.31
CA GLU A 232 -23.42 16.17 36.96
C GLU A 232 -23.73 17.17 35.84
N LYS A 233 -24.28 18.33 36.22
CA LYS A 233 -24.22 19.50 35.35
C LYS A 233 -22.74 19.78 35.13
N LYS A 234 -22.27 19.64 33.89
CA LYS A 234 -20.94 20.10 33.48
C LYS A 234 -20.76 21.50 34.04
N ALA A 235 -19.89 21.65 35.03
CA ALA A 235 -19.63 22.95 35.63
C ALA A 235 -19.15 23.87 34.52
N THR A 236 -19.77 25.04 34.39
CA THR A 236 -19.26 26.11 33.53
C THR A 236 -17.77 26.31 33.84
N PRO A 237 -16.90 26.51 32.82
CA PRO A 237 -15.49 26.77 33.04
C PRO A 237 -15.33 27.84 34.13
N ARG A 238 -14.58 27.53 35.18
CA ARG A 238 -14.38 28.46 36.30
C ARG A 238 -13.59 29.65 35.77
N LEU A 239 -14.14 30.85 35.94
CA LEU A 239 -13.45 32.08 35.61
C LEU A 239 -12.28 32.23 36.58
N PHE A 240 -11.07 32.54 36.10
CA PHE A 240 -9.90 32.76 36.95
C PHE A 240 -9.16 33.97 36.44
N CYS A 241 -8.96 34.95 37.31
CA CYS A 241 -8.15 36.11 37.00
C CYS A 241 -6.73 35.90 37.53
N ASP A 242 -5.78 35.72 36.62
CA ASP A 242 -4.34 35.62 36.89
C ASP A 242 -3.71 36.93 37.40
N ILE A 243 -4.34 38.08 37.16
CA ILE A 243 -3.87 39.39 37.65
C ILE A 243 -4.08 39.52 39.17
N CYS A 244 -5.16 38.96 39.72
CA CYS A 244 -5.49 39.11 41.14
C CYS A 244 -5.59 37.78 41.92
N ASP A 245 -5.29 36.66 41.27
CA ASP A 245 -5.33 35.29 41.81
C ASP A 245 -6.68 34.92 42.47
N ARG A 246 -7.80 35.33 41.85
CA ARG A 246 -9.15 35.04 42.35
C ARG A 246 -9.94 34.21 41.36
N PHE A 247 -10.61 33.20 41.88
CA PHE A 247 -11.56 32.37 41.14
C PHE A 247 -12.97 32.96 41.16
N ASP A 248 -13.71 32.72 40.09
CA ASP A 248 -15.15 32.89 39.88
C ASP A 248 -15.70 34.32 40.04
N LEU A 249 -14.85 35.35 40.11
CA LEU A 249 -15.28 36.75 40.20
C LEU A 249 -15.33 37.45 38.84
N HIS A 250 -14.21 37.45 38.13
CA HIS A 250 -14.03 38.02 36.79
C HIS A 250 -12.96 37.21 36.07
N ASP A 251 -12.96 37.28 34.74
CA ASP A 251 -11.85 36.80 33.93
C ASP A 251 -10.73 37.85 33.89
N THR A 252 -9.53 37.46 33.45
CA THR A 252 -8.36 38.35 33.34
C THR A 252 -8.70 39.68 32.67
N GLU A 253 -9.44 39.68 31.56
CA GLU A 253 -9.79 40.88 30.77
C GLU A 253 -10.68 41.90 31.50
N ASP A 254 -11.43 41.47 32.52
CA ASP A 254 -12.35 42.30 33.29
C ASP A 254 -11.76 42.73 34.64
N CYS A 255 -10.46 42.54 34.84
CA CYS A 255 -9.81 42.83 36.11
C CYS A 255 -9.83 44.34 36.40
N PRO A 256 -10.44 44.82 37.50
CA PRO A 256 -10.45 46.25 37.82
C PRO A 256 -9.04 46.81 38.07
N THR A 257 -8.09 45.94 38.43
CA THR A 257 -6.66 46.26 38.54
C THR A 257 -5.99 46.47 37.18
N GLN A 258 -6.54 45.91 36.10
CA GLN A 258 -6.05 46.12 34.72
C GLN A 258 -6.30 47.54 34.23
N ALA A 259 -7.33 48.21 34.77
CA ALA A 259 -7.75 49.54 34.33
C ALA A 259 -7.61 50.62 35.42
N GLN A 260 -6.54 50.60 36.23
CA GLN A 260 -6.22 51.74 37.10
C GLN A 260 -4.71 51.98 37.26
N SER A 261 -4.10 52.63 36.27
CA SER A 261 -3.01 53.58 36.56
C SER A 261 -3.45 54.96 36.07
N PRO A 262 -3.70 55.93 36.98
CA PRO A 262 -4.00 57.32 36.62
C PRO A 262 -2.87 58.03 35.86
N ASP A 263 -1.70 57.38 35.75
CA ASP A 263 -0.47 57.90 35.15
C ASP A 263 -0.08 57.17 33.85
N ALA A 264 -1.00 56.36 33.28
CA ALA A 264 -0.80 55.84 31.94
C ALA A 264 -0.92 57.00 30.94
N VAL A 265 0.22 57.33 30.31
CA VAL A 265 0.28 58.14 29.09
C VAL A 265 -0.87 57.72 28.17
N PRO A 266 -1.67 58.65 27.63
CA PRO A 266 -2.82 58.30 26.82
C PRO A 266 -2.41 57.25 25.78
N HIS A 267 -3.02 56.06 25.82
CA HIS A 267 -2.84 55.08 24.75
C HIS A 267 -3.08 55.82 23.44
N THR A 268 -2.15 55.70 22.50
CA THR A 268 -2.15 56.51 21.28
C THR A 268 -3.52 56.42 20.63
N ALA A 269 -4.29 57.51 20.69
CA ALA A 269 -5.64 57.62 20.14
C ALA A 269 -5.58 57.72 18.60
N TYR A 270 -4.84 56.81 17.98
CA TYR A 270 -4.75 56.70 16.54
C TYR A 270 -6.05 56.05 16.05
N HIS A 271 -7.04 56.89 15.74
CA HIS A 271 -8.25 56.51 15.02
C HIS A 271 -7.94 56.26 13.54
N GLY A 272 -7.12 55.24 13.26
CA GLY A 272 -6.86 54.78 11.90
C GLY A 272 -8.12 54.14 11.30
N LYS A 273 -8.35 54.36 10.00
CA LYS A 273 -9.33 53.55 9.26
C LYS A 273 -8.77 52.12 9.20
N ARG A 274 -9.61 51.09 9.38
CA ARG A 274 -9.18 49.66 9.33
C ARG A 274 -8.47 49.25 8.03
N ALA A 275 -8.60 50.05 6.97
CA ALA A 275 -7.99 49.79 5.66
C ALA A 275 -6.60 50.43 5.49
N ASP A 276 -6.20 51.35 6.37
CA ASP A 276 -4.95 52.09 6.24
C ASP A 276 -3.90 51.49 7.20
N GLU A 277 -2.78 51.04 6.65
CA GLU A 277 -1.66 50.51 7.43
C GLU A 277 -0.97 51.64 8.20
N ARG A 278 -0.76 51.43 9.51
CA ARG A 278 -0.13 52.44 10.35
C ARG A 278 1.35 52.55 9.97
N PRO A 279 1.86 53.75 9.65
CA PRO A 279 3.26 53.91 9.31
C PRO A 279 4.15 53.53 10.51
N TYR A 280 4.98 52.51 10.29
CA TYR A 280 5.98 51.98 11.20
C TYR A 280 7.36 52.16 10.58
N CYS A 281 8.34 52.50 11.42
CA CYS A 281 9.72 52.64 11.02
C CYS A 281 10.53 51.47 11.57
N ASP A 282 11.11 50.67 10.68
CA ASP A 282 11.97 49.54 11.06
C ASP A 282 13.37 49.99 11.53
N ILE A 283 13.75 51.24 11.28
CA ILE A 283 15.07 51.78 11.68
C ILE A 283 15.07 52.15 13.17
N CYS A 284 14.03 52.84 13.65
CA CYS A 284 13.93 53.28 15.06
C CYS A 284 12.86 52.51 15.86
N GLU A 285 12.28 51.46 15.28
CA GLU A 285 11.24 50.61 15.87
C GLU A 285 10.02 51.38 16.43
N ALA A 286 9.72 52.55 15.86
CA ALA A 286 8.68 53.44 16.35
C ALA A 286 7.56 53.62 15.33
N PHE A 287 6.33 53.73 15.82
CA PHE A 287 5.18 54.11 15.02
C PHE A 287 5.09 55.63 14.85
N GLY A 288 4.76 56.11 13.65
CA GLY A 288 4.50 57.53 13.38
C GLY A 288 5.13 58.08 12.10
N HIS A 289 6.04 57.34 11.48
CA HIS A 289 6.64 57.64 10.18
C HIS A 289 7.04 56.33 9.49
N ALA A 290 7.18 56.35 8.17
CA ALA A 290 7.67 55.19 7.43
C ALA A 290 9.20 55.13 7.46
N THR A 291 9.77 53.94 7.32
CA THR A 291 11.22 53.70 7.32
C THR A 291 11.98 54.63 6.35
N GLU A 292 11.39 54.95 5.19
CA GLU A 292 11.96 55.87 4.18
C GLU A 292 12.09 57.34 4.61
N SER A 293 11.36 57.74 5.65
CA SER A 293 11.31 59.11 6.18
C SER A 293 12.01 59.24 7.54
N CYS A 294 12.74 58.21 7.95
CA CYS A 294 13.44 58.19 9.23
C CYS A 294 14.67 59.10 9.20
N ASN A 295 14.78 59.96 10.21
CA ASN A 295 15.97 60.78 10.43
C ASN A 295 16.83 60.09 11.49
N ASP A 296 17.65 59.13 11.06
CA ASP A 296 18.48 58.23 11.89
C ASP A 296 19.69 58.95 12.56
N ASP A 297 19.85 60.26 12.35
CA ASP A 297 20.98 61.05 12.84
C ASP A 297 20.86 61.49 14.33
N GLN A 298 20.12 60.76 15.17
CA GLN A 298 20.08 61.01 16.61
C GLN A 298 20.66 59.84 17.41
N THR A 299 21.99 59.70 17.37
CA THR A 299 22.73 59.07 18.48
C THR A 299 22.59 59.93 19.74
N PHE A 300 22.02 59.34 20.79
CA PHE A 300 22.26 59.71 22.19
C PHE A 300 22.61 58.45 22.98
#